data_AF-A0A172TAU8-F1
#
_entry.id   AF-A0A172TAU8-F1
#
_cell.length_a   1.000
_cell.length_b   1.000
_cell.length_c   1.000
_cell.angle_alpha   90.00
_cell.angle_beta   90.00
_cell.angle_gamma   90.00
#
_symmetry.space_group_name_H-M   'P 1'
#
loop_
_entity.id
_entity.type
_entity.pdbx_description
1 polymer ?
#
loop_
_entity_poly.entity_id
_entity_poly.type
_entity_poly.pdbx_seq_one_letter_code
_entity_poly.pdbx_strand_id
1 'polypeptide(L)'
;MRSFLLACLMVSSSAVAGGSGGGRVLPPAPTRLPASAPVQSGQAWVLAGTTADGEQFQTVLKLSADAPQLDGAWTFRADRGVLLYDSAAQSVVALDLKEVAEGGLALACVRVGRLTAGAGEGVLVSGTAPQVAARLEEAFAVASATPDPADLAAAAAGLRLGRCTLTQQN
;
A
#
# COMPACT_ATOMS: atom_id res chain seq x y z
N MET A 1 -58.31 -1.96 -43.36
CA MET A 1 -59.68 -1.77 -42.87
C MET A 1 -59.80 -2.40 -41.50
N ARG A 2 -60.27 -1.60 -40.52
CA ARG A 2 -61.03 -1.98 -39.32
C ARG A 2 -60.40 -2.91 -38.26
N SER A 3 -60.03 -2.28 -37.15
CA SER A 3 -60.05 -2.78 -35.77
C SER A 3 -61.36 -3.49 -35.39
N PHE A 4 -61.31 -4.46 -34.47
CA PHE A 4 -62.26 -4.75 -33.37
C PHE A 4 -61.57 -5.75 -32.40
N LEU A 5 -61.12 -5.29 -31.21
CA LEU A 5 -61.73 -5.49 -29.87
C LEU A 5 -61.61 -6.94 -29.33
N LEU A 6 -60.75 -7.22 -28.33
CA LEU A 6 -60.91 -7.00 -26.88
C LEU A 6 -61.60 -8.19 -26.17
N ALA A 7 -60.86 -8.94 -25.35
CA ALA A 7 -61.39 -9.64 -24.17
C ALA A 7 -60.27 -10.15 -23.25
N CYS A 8 -60.33 -9.67 -22.00
CA CYS A 8 -59.49 -9.96 -20.85
C CYS A 8 -59.62 -11.40 -20.33
N LEU A 9 -58.57 -11.93 -19.69
CA LEU A 9 -58.60 -12.78 -18.49
C LEU A 9 -57.12 -13.02 -18.08
N MET A 10 -56.58 -12.25 -17.13
CA MET A 10 -56.50 -12.62 -15.71
C MET A 10 -55.86 -13.99 -15.51
N VAL A 11 -54.63 -14.03 -14.99
CA VAL A 11 -54.25 -14.84 -13.82
C VAL A 11 -52.85 -14.41 -13.35
N SER A 12 -52.86 -13.95 -12.11
CA SER A 12 -51.75 -13.54 -11.27
C SER A 12 -50.83 -14.71 -10.93
N SER A 13 -49.52 -14.45 -10.88
CA SER A 13 -48.59 -15.15 -9.99
C SER A 13 -47.37 -14.26 -9.74
N SER A 14 -47.52 -13.32 -8.81
CA SER A 14 -46.40 -12.60 -8.21
C SER A 14 -45.82 -13.45 -7.08
N ALA A 15 -44.92 -14.36 -7.43
CA ALA A 15 -43.87 -14.83 -6.54
C ALA A 15 -42.57 -14.38 -7.23
N VAL A 16 -41.57 -13.81 -6.56
CA VAL A 16 -40.68 -14.51 -5.65
C VAL A 16 -39.84 -13.48 -4.89
N ALA A 17 -39.60 -13.80 -3.61
CA ALA A 17 -38.51 -13.38 -2.75
C ALA A 17 -38.35 -11.87 -2.43
N GLY A 18 -38.88 -11.51 -1.26
CA GLY A 18 -38.23 -10.53 -0.40
C GLY A 18 -36.81 -10.99 -0.09
N GLY A 19 -35.85 -10.53 -0.88
CA GLY A 19 -34.44 -10.56 -0.54
C GLY A 19 -34.15 -9.46 0.47
N SER A 20 -34.28 -9.76 1.76
CA SER A 20 -33.59 -9.02 2.82
C SER A 20 -32.09 -9.32 2.74
N GLY A 21 -31.48 -8.96 1.62
CA GLY A 21 -30.05 -8.84 1.51
C GLY A 21 -29.69 -7.52 2.16
N GLY A 22 -29.30 -7.57 3.44
CA GLY A 22 -28.59 -6.49 4.11
C GLY A 22 -27.28 -6.24 3.37
N GLY A 23 -27.35 -5.59 2.21
CA GLY A 23 -26.22 -5.05 1.51
C GLY A 23 -25.63 -4.01 2.44
N ARG A 24 -24.55 -4.38 3.14
CA ARG A 24 -23.69 -3.40 3.80
C ARG A 24 -23.30 -2.41 2.71
N VAL A 25 -23.94 -1.25 2.71
CA VAL A 25 -23.54 -0.10 1.93
C VAL A 25 -22.14 0.23 2.44
N LEU A 26 -21.11 -0.18 1.70
CA LEU A 26 -19.74 0.18 2.00
C LEU A 26 -19.67 1.71 1.96
N PRO A 27 -19.17 2.36 3.03
CA PRO A 27 -18.99 3.80 3.02
C PRO A 27 -18.09 4.20 1.83
N PRO A 28 -18.34 5.36 1.19
CA PRO A 28 -17.52 5.82 0.09
C PRO A 28 -16.06 5.95 0.55
N ALA A 29 -15.13 5.56 -0.32
CA ALA A 29 -13.70 5.70 -0.05
C ALA A 29 -13.36 7.16 0.27
N PRO A 30 -12.50 7.42 1.28
CA PRO A 30 -12.16 8.78 1.67
C PRO A 30 -11.47 9.51 0.52
N THR A 31 -12.01 10.65 0.09
CA THR A 31 -11.42 11.49 -0.97
C THR A 31 -10.31 12.42 -0.46
N ARG A 32 -10.09 12.45 0.86
CA ARG A 32 -9.03 13.24 1.51
C ARG A 32 -8.31 12.38 2.54
N LEU A 33 -7.00 12.61 2.64
CA LEU A 33 -6.17 11.99 3.65
C LEU A 33 -6.57 12.54 5.05
N PRO A 34 -6.85 11.67 6.03
CA PRO A 34 -7.13 12.10 7.39
C PRO A 34 -5.93 12.84 8.00
N ALA A 35 -6.19 13.89 8.79
CA ALA A 35 -5.13 14.59 9.53
C ALA A 35 -4.41 13.70 10.56
N SER A 36 -5.05 12.59 10.97
CA SER A 36 -4.46 11.57 11.84
C SER A 36 -3.64 10.51 11.10
N ALA A 37 -3.53 10.58 9.76
CA ALA A 37 -2.70 9.64 9.02
C ALA A 37 -1.23 9.84 9.43
N PRO A 38 -0.46 8.75 9.62
CA PRO A 38 0.91 8.83 10.11
C PRO A 38 1.87 9.44 9.08
N VAL A 39 1.49 9.41 7.81
CA VAL A 39 2.23 10.01 6.70
C VAL A 39 1.45 11.23 6.21
N GLN A 40 2.15 12.35 6.00
CA GLN A 40 1.60 13.62 5.53
C GLN A 40 2.54 14.25 4.49
N SER A 41 2.01 15.08 3.61
CA SER A 41 2.81 15.87 2.66
C SER A 41 3.80 16.79 3.39
N GLY A 42 4.95 17.05 2.76
CA GLY A 42 6.02 17.89 3.30
C GLY A 42 6.89 17.25 4.38
N GLN A 43 6.59 16.02 4.81
CA GLN A 43 7.43 15.29 5.78
C GLN A 43 8.74 14.80 5.14
N ALA A 44 9.73 14.49 5.99
CA ALA A 44 10.91 13.73 5.60
C ALA A 44 10.95 12.39 6.33
N TRP A 45 11.35 11.33 5.62
CA TRP A 45 11.42 9.97 6.13
C TRP A 45 12.80 9.38 5.91
N VAL A 46 13.47 8.92 6.97
CA VAL A 46 14.69 8.13 6.88
C VAL A 46 14.32 6.70 6.52
N LEU A 47 14.95 6.19 5.47
CA LEU A 47 14.96 4.79 5.11
C LEU A 47 16.37 4.26 5.34
N ALA A 48 16.53 3.40 6.33
CA ALA A 48 17.78 2.71 6.64
C ALA A 48 17.57 1.20 6.54
N GLY A 49 18.62 0.44 6.25
CA GLY A 49 18.49 -1.01 6.21
C GLY A 49 19.76 -1.76 5.84
N THR A 50 19.61 -3.08 5.81
CA THR A 50 20.64 -4.04 5.40
C THR A 50 20.05 -4.93 4.32
N THR A 51 20.74 -5.03 3.17
CA THR A 51 20.34 -5.92 2.06
C THR A 51 20.51 -7.39 2.44
N ALA A 52 19.98 -8.29 1.61
CA ALA A 52 20.16 -9.73 1.79
C ALA A 52 21.65 -10.15 1.71
N ASP A 53 22.47 -9.37 1.01
CA ASP A 53 23.91 -9.59 0.87
C ASP A 53 24.73 -8.91 1.99
N GLY A 54 24.06 -8.26 2.95
CA GLY A 54 24.70 -7.64 4.11
C GLY A 54 25.14 -6.19 3.89
N GLU A 55 24.83 -5.58 2.75
CA GLU A 55 25.16 -4.17 2.49
C GLU A 55 24.25 -3.24 3.29
N GLN A 56 24.83 -2.22 3.93
CA GLN A 56 24.08 -1.24 4.71
C GLN A 56 23.89 0.05 3.91
N PHE A 57 22.73 0.69 4.08
CA PHE A 57 22.45 2.00 3.50
C PHE A 57 21.60 2.83 4.43
N GLN A 58 21.62 4.14 4.19
CA GLN A 58 20.70 5.09 4.79
C GLN A 58 20.42 6.21 3.77
N THR A 59 19.15 6.50 3.55
CA THR A 59 18.67 7.54 2.66
C THR A 59 17.53 8.32 3.30
N VAL A 60 17.21 9.49 2.76
CA VAL A 60 16.10 10.33 3.22
C VAL A 60 15.19 10.61 2.03
N LEU A 61 13.90 10.31 2.20
CA LEU A 61 12.83 10.65 1.27
C LEU A 61 12.15 11.93 1.77
N LYS A 62 12.33 13.04 1.05
CA LYS A 62 11.64 14.30 1.35
C LYS A 62 10.36 14.36 0.53
N LEU A 63 9.21 14.20 1.18
CA LEU A 63 7.91 14.20 0.53
C LEU A 63 7.56 15.61 0.06
N SER A 64 6.98 15.72 -1.14
CA SER A 64 6.48 16.98 -1.66
C SER A 64 5.41 17.56 -0.74
N ALA A 65 5.30 18.89 -0.70
CA ALA A 65 4.19 19.59 -0.07
C ALA A 65 2.89 19.49 -0.88
N ASP A 66 2.95 18.99 -2.12
CA ASP A 66 1.78 18.76 -2.97
C ASP A 66 0.82 17.73 -2.35
N ALA A 67 -0.45 17.81 -2.75
CA ALA A 67 -1.45 16.84 -2.33
C ALA A 67 -1.09 15.42 -2.84
N PRO A 68 -1.23 14.38 -2.01
CA PRO A 68 -0.98 13.02 -2.45
C PRO A 68 -2.06 12.55 -3.43
N GLN A 69 -1.68 11.63 -4.30
CA GLN A 69 -2.62 10.97 -5.21
C GLN A 69 -3.26 9.76 -4.51
N LEU A 70 -4.49 9.42 -4.86
CA LEU A 70 -5.17 8.22 -4.35
C LEU A 70 -5.55 7.30 -5.51
N ASP A 71 -4.85 6.18 -5.62
CA ASP A 71 -5.18 5.06 -6.50
C ASP A 71 -4.79 3.75 -5.81
N GLY A 72 -5.75 3.13 -5.11
CA GLY A 72 -5.52 2.00 -4.20
C GLY A 72 -4.83 2.39 -2.88
N ALA A 73 -3.80 3.23 -2.92
CA ALA A 73 -3.09 3.78 -1.77
C ALA A 73 -2.80 5.28 -1.94
N TRP A 74 -2.57 5.97 -0.82
CA TRP A 74 -2.11 7.36 -0.84
C TRP A 74 -0.66 7.41 -1.29
N THR A 75 -0.41 8.06 -2.42
CA THR A 75 0.91 8.16 -3.05
C THR A 75 1.48 9.56 -2.85
N PHE A 76 2.62 9.63 -2.16
CA PHE A 76 3.37 10.84 -1.92
C PHE A 76 4.62 10.83 -2.81
N ARG A 77 4.75 11.85 -3.66
CA ARG A 77 6.00 12.06 -4.40
C ARG A 77 7.10 12.48 -3.44
N ALA A 78 8.30 11.94 -3.61
CA ALA A 78 9.50 12.36 -2.90
C ALA A 78 10.57 12.88 -3.87
N ASP A 79 11.56 13.60 -3.34
CA ASP A 79 12.73 14.06 -4.09
C ASP A 79 13.54 12.92 -4.73
N ARG A 80 13.50 11.73 -4.13
CA ARG A 80 14.25 10.54 -4.56
C ARG A 80 13.38 9.35 -4.97
N GLY A 81 12.07 9.50 -5.05
CA GLY A 81 11.17 8.40 -5.36
C GLY A 81 9.75 8.65 -4.89
N VAL A 82 9.15 7.67 -4.23
CA VAL A 82 7.76 7.77 -3.74
C VAL A 82 7.59 7.07 -2.39
N LEU A 83 6.59 7.49 -1.64
CA LEU A 83 6.13 6.80 -0.44
C LEU A 83 4.64 6.54 -0.59
N LEU A 84 4.23 5.29 -0.37
CA LEU A 84 2.85 4.83 -0.46
C LEU A 84 2.33 4.56 0.96
N TYR A 85 1.12 5.00 1.26
CA TYR A 85 0.41 4.69 2.50
C TYR A 85 -0.96 4.09 2.20
N ASP A 86 -1.16 2.84 2.60
CA ASP A 86 -2.47 2.19 2.56
C ASP A 86 -3.06 2.16 3.97
N SER A 87 -4.14 2.92 4.17
CA SER A 87 -4.85 2.97 5.45
C SER A 87 -5.59 1.67 5.78
N ALA A 88 -6.06 0.92 4.78
CA ALA A 88 -6.81 -0.31 4.97
C ALA A 88 -5.88 -1.46 5.43
N ALA A 89 -4.74 -1.61 4.78
CA ALA A 89 -3.71 -2.58 5.18
C ALA A 89 -2.84 -2.08 6.34
N GLN A 90 -2.99 -0.82 6.76
CA GLN A 90 -2.06 -0.13 7.67
C GLN A 90 -0.61 -0.30 7.22
N SER A 91 -0.33 -0.10 5.93
CA SER A 91 0.99 -0.34 5.37
C SER A 91 1.64 0.94 4.84
N VAL A 92 2.96 0.96 4.88
CA VAL A 92 3.80 1.98 4.25
C VAL A 92 4.83 1.29 3.36
N VAL A 93 4.94 1.76 2.13
CA VAL A 93 5.98 1.33 1.19
C VAL A 93 6.79 2.54 0.76
N ALA A 94 8.08 2.55 1.12
CA ALA A 94 9.00 3.61 0.76
C ALA A 94 9.90 3.13 -0.38
N LEU A 95 9.90 3.86 -1.51
CA LEU A 95 10.68 3.56 -2.70
C LEU A 95 11.73 4.66 -2.92
N ASP A 96 13.02 4.30 -2.81
CA ASP A 96 14.13 5.13 -3.30
C ASP A 96 14.49 4.65 -4.71
N LEU A 97 14.31 5.53 -5.68
CA LEU A 97 14.49 5.30 -7.10
C LEU A 97 15.57 6.23 -7.69
N LYS A 98 16.30 6.98 -6.85
CA LYS A 98 17.22 8.04 -7.30
C LYS A 98 18.21 7.54 -8.34
N GLU A 99 18.78 6.37 -8.11
CA GLU A 99 19.87 5.84 -8.94
C GLU A 99 19.37 5.10 -10.20
N VAL A 100 18.07 4.80 -10.29
CA VAL A 100 17.49 3.99 -11.37
C VAL A 100 17.71 4.62 -12.75
N ALA A 101 17.60 5.95 -12.85
CA ALA A 101 17.80 6.67 -14.11
C ALA A 101 19.24 6.57 -14.64
N GLU A 102 20.20 6.30 -13.75
CA GLU A 102 21.63 6.13 -14.06
C GLU A 102 22.02 4.65 -14.15
N GLY A 103 21.05 3.74 -14.12
CA GLY A 103 21.27 2.29 -14.14
C GLY A 103 21.64 1.68 -12.79
N GLY A 104 21.53 2.44 -11.70
CA GLY A 104 21.75 1.98 -10.34
C GLY A 104 20.55 1.24 -9.73
N LEU A 105 20.61 1.04 -8.42
CA LEU A 105 19.64 0.22 -7.69
C LEU A 105 18.41 1.03 -7.25
N ALA A 106 17.27 0.33 -7.22
CA ALA A 106 16.08 0.73 -6.48
C ALA A 106 16.08 0.06 -5.11
N LEU A 107 15.53 0.76 -4.13
CA LEU A 107 15.29 0.24 -2.77
C LEU A 107 13.80 0.35 -2.46
N ALA A 108 13.22 -0.71 -1.91
CA ALA A 108 11.85 -0.71 -1.42
C ALA A 108 11.79 -1.22 0.01
N CYS A 109 11.31 -0.41 0.94
CA CYS A 109 11.01 -0.84 2.30
C CYS A 109 9.51 -0.99 2.47
N VAL A 110 9.07 -2.22 2.78
CA VAL A 110 7.67 -2.58 2.99
C VAL A 110 7.43 -2.81 4.48
N ARG A 111 6.54 -2.02 5.06
CA ARG A 111 6.18 -2.07 6.48
C ARG A 111 4.68 -2.23 6.63
N VAL A 112 4.21 -3.24 7.38
CA VAL A 112 2.78 -3.56 7.56
C VAL A 112 2.39 -3.56 9.03
N GLY A 113 1.35 -2.79 9.40
CA GLY A 113 0.92 -2.52 10.78
C GLY A 113 1.07 -1.05 11.24
N ARG A 114 0.76 -0.76 12.51
CA ARG A 114 0.75 0.63 13.02
C ARG A 114 2.15 1.21 13.20
N LEU A 115 2.45 2.33 12.54
CA LEU A 115 3.61 3.15 12.87
C LEU A 115 3.49 3.68 14.30
N THR A 116 4.48 3.37 15.13
CA THR A 116 4.55 3.85 16.52
C THR A 116 5.52 5.01 16.56
N ALA A 117 5.06 6.20 16.98
CA ALA A 117 5.87 7.42 17.03
C ALA A 117 6.59 7.76 15.71
N GLY A 118 5.95 7.50 14.56
CA GLY A 118 6.53 7.77 13.24
C GLY A 118 7.66 6.80 12.84
N ALA A 119 7.81 5.66 13.52
CA ALA A 119 8.83 4.67 13.20
C ALA A 119 8.25 3.25 13.02
N GLY A 120 8.96 2.42 12.24
CA GLY A 120 8.65 1.00 12.09
C GLY A 120 9.71 0.21 11.33
N GLU A 121 9.88 -1.05 11.72
CA GLU A 121 10.68 -2.02 10.98
C GLU A 121 9.87 -2.64 9.83
N GLY A 122 10.58 -3.10 8.80
CA GLY A 122 9.99 -3.69 7.61
C GLY A 122 10.97 -4.58 6.83
N VAL A 123 10.48 -5.03 5.69
CA VAL A 123 11.22 -5.88 4.75
C VAL A 123 11.80 -5.03 3.64
N LEU A 124 13.06 -5.24 3.33
CA LEU A 124 13.74 -4.54 2.26
C LEU A 124 13.86 -5.41 1.00
N VAL A 125 13.52 -4.83 -0.13
CA VAL A 125 13.90 -5.31 -1.46
C VAL A 125 14.93 -4.34 -2.04
N SER A 126 16.04 -4.86 -2.53
CA SER A 126 17.06 -4.10 -3.27
C SER A 126 17.35 -4.80 -4.59
N GLY A 127 17.57 -4.02 -5.64
CA GLY A 127 17.88 -4.55 -6.97
C GLY A 127 17.61 -3.53 -8.06
N THR A 128 17.64 -3.95 -9.32
CA THR A 128 17.12 -3.12 -10.42
C THR A 128 15.62 -2.86 -10.24
N ALA A 129 15.10 -1.78 -10.82
CA ALA A 129 13.67 -1.46 -10.71
C ALA A 129 12.72 -2.63 -11.11
N PRO A 130 12.98 -3.41 -12.19
CA PRO A 130 12.17 -4.58 -12.50
C PRO A 130 12.25 -5.70 -11.43
N GLN A 131 13.42 -5.92 -10.84
CA GLN A 131 13.58 -6.92 -9.77
C GLN A 131 12.84 -6.49 -8.51
N VAL A 132 12.92 -5.21 -8.14
CA VAL A 132 12.16 -4.66 -7.01
C VAL A 132 10.67 -4.84 -7.25
N ALA A 133 10.17 -4.43 -8.41
CA ALA A 133 8.75 -4.57 -8.77
C ALA A 133 8.26 -6.02 -8.67
N ALA A 134 9.04 -6.99 -9.18
CA ALA A 134 8.70 -8.41 -9.15
C ALA A 134 8.66 -9.02 -7.74
N ARG A 135 9.35 -8.40 -6.76
CA ARG A 135 9.48 -8.93 -5.39
C ARG A 135 8.69 -8.14 -4.34
N LEU A 136 8.01 -7.06 -4.73
CA LEU A 136 7.20 -6.26 -3.80
C LEU A 136 6.08 -7.07 -3.16
N GLU A 137 5.41 -7.94 -3.92
CA GLU A 137 4.34 -8.81 -3.40
C GLU A 137 4.89 -9.81 -2.37
N GLU A 138 6.06 -10.41 -2.64
CA GLU A 138 6.74 -11.31 -1.70
C GLU A 138 7.10 -10.58 -0.40
N ALA A 139 7.71 -9.39 -0.49
CA ALA A 139 8.05 -8.58 0.69
C ALA A 139 6.81 -8.17 1.49
N PHE A 140 5.72 -7.83 0.81
CA PHE A 140 4.45 -7.50 1.45
C PHE A 140 3.83 -8.71 2.16
N ALA A 141 3.87 -9.89 1.54
CA ALA A 141 3.40 -11.12 2.14
C ALA A 141 4.17 -11.47 3.42
N VAL A 142 5.50 -11.34 3.40
CA VAL A 142 6.35 -11.55 4.57
C VAL A 142 6.01 -10.55 5.68
N ALA A 143 5.99 -9.25 5.36
CA ALA A 143 5.68 -8.21 6.33
C ALA A 143 4.27 -8.36 6.94
N SER A 144 3.31 -8.86 6.18
CA SER A 144 1.93 -9.09 6.64
C SER A 144 1.81 -10.35 7.50
N ALA A 145 2.51 -11.43 7.14
CA ALA A 145 2.43 -12.71 7.84
C ALA A 145 3.24 -12.73 9.15
N THR A 146 4.23 -11.85 9.28
CA THR A 146 5.16 -11.83 10.42
C THR A 146 5.18 -10.45 11.09
N PRO A 147 4.16 -10.11 11.89
CA PRO A 147 4.05 -8.78 12.50
C PRO A 147 5.03 -8.54 13.66
N ASP A 148 5.64 -9.60 14.22
CA ASP A 148 6.67 -9.48 15.24
C ASP A 148 8.02 -9.11 14.58
N PRO A 149 8.65 -7.97 14.93
CA PRO A 149 9.94 -7.58 14.38
C PRO A 149 11.06 -8.61 14.59
N ALA A 150 11.03 -9.37 15.68
CA ALA A 150 12.05 -10.39 15.96
C ALA A 150 11.99 -11.54 14.94
N ASP A 151 10.78 -11.99 14.61
CA ASP A 151 10.54 -13.09 13.66
C ASP A 151 10.66 -12.61 12.21
N LEU A 152 10.37 -11.34 11.94
CA LEU A 152 10.42 -10.75 10.61
C LEU A 152 11.81 -10.88 9.99
N ALA A 153 12.85 -10.75 10.81
CA ALA A 153 14.24 -10.90 10.39
C ALA A 153 14.53 -12.30 9.83
N ALA A 154 14.08 -13.34 10.53
CA ALA A 154 14.27 -14.73 10.12
C ALA A 154 13.46 -15.05 8.86
N ALA A 155 12.21 -14.57 8.78
CA ALA A 155 11.35 -14.75 7.62
C ALA A 155 11.93 -14.07 6.36
N ALA A 156 12.40 -12.83 6.48
CA ALA A 156 13.04 -12.10 5.38
C ALA A 156 14.32 -12.81 4.90
N ALA A 157 15.17 -13.28 5.83
CA ALA A 157 16.39 -14.00 5.50
C ALA A 157 16.11 -15.30 4.74
N GLY A 158 15.06 -16.05 5.11
CA GLY A 158 14.64 -17.28 4.43
C GLY A 158 14.30 -17.09 2.95
N LEU A 159 13.96 -15.87 2.55
CA LEU A 159 13.62 -15.50 1.17
C LEU A 159 14.67 -14.60 0.51
N ARG A 160 15.85 -14.41 1.11
CA ARG A 160 16.88 -13.46 0.62
C ARG A 160 16.30 -12.06 0.40
N LEU A 161 15.57 -11.59 1.40
CA LEU A 161 15.13 -10.20 1.54
C LEU A 161 15.94 -9.54 2.64
N GLY A 162 16.15 -8.24 2.51
CA GLY A 162 16.81 -7.45 3.54
C GLY A 162 15.86 -7.02 4.65
N ARG A 163 16.39 -6.25 5.60
CA ARG A 163 15.61 -5.56 6.64
C ARG A 163 15.75 -4.07 6.47
N CYS A 164 14.69 -3.35 6.83
CA CYS A 164 14.72 -1.89 6.84
C CYS A 164 13.99 -1.31 8.05
N THR A 165 14.30 -0.06 8.34
CA THR A 165 13.57 0.78 9.28
C THR A 165 13.15 2.06 8.55
N LEU A 166 11.90 2.45 8.76
CA LEU A 166 11.38 3.76 8.38
C LEU A 166 11.21 4.60 9.62
N THR A 167 11.75 5.82 9.60
CA THR A 167 11.65 6.77 10.71
C THR A 167 11.34 8.15 10.17
N GLN A 168 10.23 8.74 10.60
CA GLN A 168 9.89 10.12 10.32
C GLN A 168 10.92 11.05 10.97
N GLN A 169 11.45 12.00 10.19
CA GLN A 169 12.24 13.11 10.74
C GLN A 169 11.31 14.26 11.15
N ASN A 170 11.53 14.78 12.35
CA ASN A 170 10.84 15.97 12.87
C ASN A 170 11.46 17.25 12.33
#